data_AF-A0A819T640-F1
#
_entry.id   AF-A0A819T640-F1
#
_cell.length_a   1.000
_cell.length_b   1.000
_cell.length_c   1.000
_cell.angle_alpha   90.00
_cell.angle_beta   90.00
_cell.angle_gamma   90.00
#
_symmetry.space_group_name_H-M   'P 1'
#
loop_
_entity.id
_entity.type
_entity.pdbx_description
1 polymer ?
#
loop_
_entity_poly.entity_id
_entity_poly.type
_entity_poly.pdbx_seq_one_letter_code
_entity_poly.pdbx_strand_id
1 'polypeptide(L)'
;MFTFYTLAFLLILIIYELTTAVIINDFPRILTRTYNQTLNLSDLAILTCHVTNLGNHHVTWLKYDRNTSTFLPLTVGEQVFLSDKRYSVSYYSISQDNSYWNLEIYNVELSDEGIYECKISNRRQSVSIKINLYIQIPMIIQPSRLYVEPGSNVELDCMIYNINTSSITWHFSSYNYTYDYYHYDYDIYEKYQHEKNISKSQLIIRHVQPYHSGLWTCTYKRQKRSARIYVEKGLIHHIFLYC
;
A
#
# COMPACT_ATOMS: atom_id res chain seq x y z
N MET A 1 39.88 -47.05 41.63
CA MET A 1 40.31 -45.78 41.01
C MET A 1 39.78 -45.63 39.59
N PHE A 2 40.00 -46.62 38.71
CA PHE A 2 39.51 -46.62 37.31
C PHE A 2 38.00 -46.38 37.15
N THR A 3 37.18 -46.99 38.00
CA THR A 3 35.70 -46.91 37.95
C THR A 3 35.13 -45.54 38.34
N PHE A 4 35.85 -44.75 39.14
CA PHE A 4 35.44 -43.40 39.51
C PHE A 4 35.66 -42.41 38.37
N TYR A 5 36.76 -42.54 37.63
CA TYR A 5 37.05 -41.69 36.48
C TYR A 5 36.08 -41.92 35.32
N THR A 6 35.64 -43.15 35.09
CA THR A 6 34.67 -43.47 34.05
C THR A 6 33.28 -42.90 34.36
N LEU A 7 32.83 -42.99 35.63
CA LEU A 7 31.56 -42.39 36.06
C LEU A 7 31.60 -40.86 36.01
N ALA A 8 32.70 -40.23 36.43
CA ALA A 8 32.88 -38.78 36.34
C ALA A 8 32.89 -38.29 34.89
N PHE A 9 33.55 -39.01 33.99
CA PHE A 9 33.56 -38.69 32.56
C PHE A 9 32.17 -38.82 31.91
N LEU A 10 31.44 -39.89 32.24
CA LEU A 10 30.06 -40.07 31.78
C LEU A 10 29.13 -38.96 32.31
N LEU A 11 29.28 -38.57 33.59
CA LEU A 11 28.55 -37.44 34.16
C LEU A 11 28.90 -36.13 33.44
N ILE A 12 30.17 -35.87 33.14
CA ILE A 12 30.58 -34.68 32.40
C ILE A 12 30.04 -34.69 30.97
N LEU A 13 30.02 -35.84 30.29
CA LEU A 13 29.42 -35.97 28.95
C LEU A 13 27.90 -35.78 29.00
N ILE A 14 27.22 -36.35 29.99
CA ILE A 14 25.77 -36.16 30.18
C ILE A 14 25.46 -34.71 30.53
N ILE A 15 26.25 -34.06 31.40
CA ILE A 15 26.13 -32.64 31.70
C ILE A 15 26.42 -31.81 30.45
N TYR A 16 27.44 -32.15 29.66
CA TYR A 16 27.75 -31.46 28.41
C TYR A 16 26.60 -31.59 27.42
N GLU A 17 26.06 -32.79 27.17
CA GLU A 17 24.90 -33.01 26.32
C GLU A 17 23.62 -32.34 26.83
N LEU A 18 23.38 -32.35 28.15
CA LEU A 18 22.27 -31.61 28.77
C LEU A 18 22.48 -30.10 28.62
N THR A 19 23.70 -29.59 28.77
CA THR A 19 24.00 -28.16 28.58
C THR A 19 23.91 -27.74 27.11
N THR A 20 24.35 -28.57 26.16
CA THR A 20 24.21 -28.27 24.72
C THR A 20 22.76 -28.36 24.28
N ALA A 21 21.98 -29.31 24.82
CA ALA A 21 20.53 -29.38 24.61
C ALA A 21 19.79 -28.17 25.21
N VAL A 22 20.21 -27.65 26.37
CA VAL A 22 19.67 -26.42 27.00
C VAL A 22 20.10 -25.14 26.25
N ILE A 23 21.18 -25.16 25.47
CA ILE A 23 21.68 -24.01 24.70
C ILE A 23 20.96 -23.84 23.34
N ILE A 24 20.22 -24.83 22.86
CA ILE A 24 19.22 -24.61 21.80
C ILE A 24 17.97 -23.96 22.42
N ASN A 25 18.15 -22.77 23.00
CA ASN A 25 17.03 -21.86 23.19
C ASN A 25 16.63 -21.40 21.81
N ASP A 26 15.59 -22.02 21.27
CA ASP A 26 15.13 -21.72 19.93
C ASP A 26 14.60 -20.27 19.95
N PHE A 27 15.44 -19.33 19.50
CA PHE A 27 15.15 -17.91 19.57
C PHE A 27 13.87 -17.60 18.77
N PRO A 28 13.03 -16.65 19.23
CA PRO A 28 11.83 -16.30 18.50
C PRO A 28 12.21 -15.76 17.12
N ARG A 29 11.53 -16.24 16.08
CA ARG A 29 11.73 -15.77 14.71
C ARG A 29 10.39 -15.40 14.10
N ILE A 30 10.42 -14.31 13.35
CA ILE A 30 9.31 -13.95 12.46
C ILE A 30 9.58 -14.62 11.12
N LEU A 31 8.69 -15.50 10.70
CA LEU A 31 8.74 -16.20 9.43
C LEU A 31 8.12 -15.35 8.30
N THR A 32 7.24 -14.40 8.63
CA THR A 32 6.77 -13.37 7.69
C THR A 32 7.94 -12.51 7.22
N ARG A 33 7.99 -12.21 5.91
CA ARG A 33 8.95 -11.25 5.33
C ARG A 33 8.32 -9.87 5.18
N THR A 34 9.11 -8.83 4.99
CA THR A 34 8.56 -7.52 4.62
C THR A 34 7.84 -7.59 3.27
N TYR A 35 6.66 -6.97 3.16
CA TYR A 35 5.90 -6.92 1.92
C TYR A 35 5.05 -5.64 1.82
N ASN A 36 4.53 -5.42 0.61
CA ASN A 36 3.60 -4.35 0.30
C ASN A 36 2.22 -4.97 0.05
N GLN A 37 1.20 -4.50 0.75
CA GLN A 37 -0.19 -4.90 0.55
C GLN A 37 -0.95 -3.73 -0.01
N THR A 38 -1.72 -3.95 -1.07
CA THR A 38 -2.59 -2.92 -1.65
C THR A 38 -4.02 -3.44 -1.62
N LEU A 39 -4.93 -2.67 -1.04
CA LEU A 39 -6.34 -3.03 -0.87
C LEU A 39 -7.23 -1.89 -1.37
N ASN A 40 -8.46 -2.19 -1.75
CA ASN A 40 -9.45 -1.16 -2.05
C ASN A 40 -10.08 -0.63 -0.76
N LEU A 41 -10.64 0.58 -0.83
CA LEU A 41 -11.47 1.11 0.24
C LEU A 41 -12.56 0.12 0.66
N SER A 42 -12.80 0.06 1.97
CA SER A 42 -13.78 -0.83 2.60
C SER A 42 -13.46 -2.33 2.55
N ASP A 43 -12.33 -2.75 1.98
CA ASP A 43 -11.85 -4.13 2.09
C ASP A 43 -11.50 -4.50 3.55
N LEU A 44 -11.31 -5.80 3.81
CA LEU A 44 -10.70 -6.31 5.04
C LEU A 44 -9.18 -6.40 4.84
N ALA A 45 -8.40 -5.64 5.62
CA ALA A 45 -6.96 -5.87 5.70
C ALA A 45 -6.66 -7.00 6.68
N ILE A 46 -5.83 -7.94 6.25
CA ILE A 46 -5.21 -8.96 7.11
C ILE A 46 -3.71 -8.80 6.95
N LEU A 47 -3.06 -8.24 7.98
CA LEU A 47 -1.60 -8.15 8.04
C LEU A 47 -1.08 -9.34 8.82
N THR A 48 -0.29 -10.19 8.17
CA THR A 48 0.05 -11.51 8.71
C THR A 48 1.38 -11.50 9.45
N CYS A 49 1.41 -11.92 10.71
CA CYS A 49 2.66 -12.17 11.43
C CYS A 49 2.77 -13.63 11.85
N HIS A 50 3.51 -14.41 11.06
CA HIS A 50 3.84 -15.80 11.32
C HIS A 50 5.08 -15.86 12.19
N VAL A 51 4.97 -16.50 13.34
CA VAL A 51 6.02 -16.57 14.36
C VAL A 51 6.33 -18.01 14.69
N THR A 52 7.61 -18.31 14.88
CA THR A 52 8.08 -19.57 15.46
C THR A 52 8.85 -19.33 16.75
N ASN A 53 8.78 -20.29 17.68
CA ASN A 53 9.47 -20.30 18.97
C ASN A 53 9.17 -19.06 19.83
N LEU A 54 7.89 -18.69 19.95
CA LEU A 54 7.47 -17.48 20.66
C LEU A 54 7.91 -17.49 22.13
N GLY A 55 7.87 -18.64 22.80
CA GLY A 55 8.27 -18.79 24.20
C GLY A 55 7.54 -17.81 25.12
N ASN A 56 8.28 -17.03 25.89
CA ASN A 56 7.74 -16.00 26.79
C ASN A 56 7.70 -14.59 26.18
N HIS A 57 7.83 -14.47 24.86
CA HIS A 57 7.74 -13.19 24.17
C HIS A 57 6.30 -12.85 23.82
N HIS A 58 6.04 -11.58 23.58
CA HIS A 58 4.75 -11.11 23.11
C HIS A 58 4.88 -10.57 21.69
N VAL A 59 3.85 -10.84 20.88
CA VAL A 59 3.68 -10.18 19.58
C VAL A 59 2.99 -8.84 19.79
N THR A 60 3.51 -7.79 19.19
CA THR A 60 2.98 -6.42 19.26
C THR A 60 2.85 -5.90 17.85
N TRP A 61 1.66 -5.43 17.49
CA TRP A 61 1.48 -4.65 16.27
C TRP A 61 1.64 -3.17 16.57
N LEU A 62 2.44 -2.47 15.76
CA LEU A 62 2.65 -1.03 15.85
C LEU A 62 2.34 -0.37 14.50
N LYS A 63 1.88 0.88 14.53
CA LYS A 63 1.75 1.73 13.33
C LYS A 63 2.74 2.88 13.43
N TYR A 64 3.42 3.17 12.33
CA TYR A 64 4.27 4.34 12.23
C TYR A 64 3.43 5.60 12.21
N ASP A 65 3.59 6.46 13.21
CA ASP A 65 3.04 7.81 13.21
C ASP A 65 4.02 8.77 12.53
N ARG A 66 3.53 9.44 11.48
CA ARG A 66 4.32 10.41 10.73
C ARG A 66 4.53 11.71 11.51
N ASN A 67 3.65 12.05 12.44
CA ASN A 67 3.74 13.30 13.20
C ASN A 67 4.82 13.24 14.26
N THR A 68 4.86 12.16 15.06
CA THR A 68 5.91 11.95 16.06
C THR A 68 7.16 11.26 15.51
N SER A 69 7.11 10.73 14.29
CA SER A 69 8.16 9.89 13.69
C SER A 69 8.50 8.66 14.53
N THR A 70 7.51 8.08 15.21
CA THR A 70 7.67 6.90 16.08
C THR A 70 6.64 5.82 15.77
N PHE A 71 6.91 4.59 16.22
CA PHE A 71 5.93 3.50 16.15
C PHE A 71 5.06 3.50 17.41
N LEU A 72 3.74 3.61 17.23
CA LEU A 72 2.75 3.57 18.30
C LEU A 72 2.13 2.17 18.41
N PRO A 73 2.01 1.60 19.62
CA PRO A 73 1.43 0.28 19.80
C PRO A 73 -0.06 0.30 19.47
N LEU A 74 -0.49 -0.63 18.61
CA LEU A 74 -1.90 -0.91 18.34
C LEU A 74 -2.39 -2.06 19.21
N THR A 75 -1.57 -3.11 19.35
CA THR A 75 -1.94 -4.33 20.07
C THR A 75 -0.74 -4.90 20.85
N VAL A 76 -1.03 -5.66 21.90
CA VAL A 76 -0.06 -6.55 22.57
C VAL A 76 -0.77 -7.88 22.78
N GLY A 77 -0.27 -8.93 22.14
CA GLY A 77 -1.02 -10.17 21.97
C GLY A 77 -2.36 -9.91 21.27
N GLU A 78 -3.43 -10.47 21.82
CA GLU A 78 -4.80 -10.29 21.32
C GLU A 78 -5.46 -8.98 21.81
N GLN A 79 -4.84 -8.27 22.76
CA GLN A 79 -5.40 -7.04 23.30
C GLN A 79 -5.16 -5.85 22.36
N VAL A 80 -6.23 -5.16 21.97
CA VAL A 80 -6.21 -3.95 21.15
C VAL A 80 -6.28 -2.70 22.04
N PHE A 81 -5.42 -1.72 21.81
CA PHE A 81 -5.31 -0.46 22.58
C PHE A 81 -5.93 0.75 21.86
N LEU A 82 -6.49 0.55 20.68
CA LEU A 82 -7.17 1.57 19.89
C LEU A 82 -8.64 1.69 20.32
N SER A 83 -9.18 2.90 20.25
CA SER A 83 -10.63 3.13 20.38
C SER A 83 -11.41 2.71 19.14
N ASP A 84 -10.74 2.62 18.00
CA ASP A 84 -11.32 2.21 16.73
C ASP A 84 -11.62 0.70 16.74
N LYS A 85 -12.92 0.38 16.71
CA LYS A 85 -13.45 -1.00 16.77
C LYS A 85 -13.22 -1.80 15.49
N ARG A 86 -12.75 -1.16 14.41
CA ARG A 86 -12.40 -1.86 13.16
C ARG A 86 -11.13 -2.69 13.30
N TYR A 87 -10.29 -2.41 14.29
CA TYR A 87 -9.07 -3.15 14.53
C TYR A 87 -9.33 -4.38 15.42
N SER A 88 -8.86 -5.54 14.98
CA SER A 88 -8.95 -6.81 15.70
C SER A 88 -7.66 -7.62 15.54
N VAL A 89 -7.47 -8.62 16.39
CA VAL A 89 -6.38 -9.60 16.26
C VAL A 89 -6.98 -10.98 16.05
N SER A 90 -6.51 -11.68 15.02
CA SER A 90 -6.83 -13.08 14.77
C SER A 90 -5.60 -13.92 15.07
N TYR A 91 -5.69 -14.71 16.15
CA TYR A 91 -4.65 -15.60 16.63
C TYR A 91 -5.03 -17.06 16.39
N TYR A 92 -4.08 -17.85 15.86
CA TYR A 92 -4.19 -19.30 15.85
C TYR A 92 -2.82 -19.96 15.87
N SER A 93 -2.72 -21.07 16.62
CA SER A 93 -1.52 -21.92 16.67
C SER A 93 -1.61 -23.03 15.62
N ILE A 94 -0.55 -23.22 14.85
CA ILE A 94 -0.41 -24.33 13.90
C ILE A 94 0.22 -25.55 14.57
N SER A 95 1.19 -25.29 15.45
CA SER A 95 1.89 -26.29 16.26
C SER A 95 2.30 -25.68 17.60
N GLN A 96 3.02 -26.41 18.44
CA GLN A 96 3.54 -25.90 19.72
C GLN A 96 4.42 -24.65 19.53
N ASP A 97 5.21 -24.64 18.47
CA ASP A 97 6.17 -23.56 18.24
C ASP A 97 5.71 -22.53 17.21
N ASN A 98 4.72 -22.86 16.35
CA ASN A 98 4.33 -22.00 15.23
C ASN A 98 2.93 -21.43 15.43
N SER A 99 2.80 -20.11 15.29
CA SER A 99 1.54 -19.39 15.43
C SER A 99 1.43 -18.21 14.48
N TYR A 100 0.20 -17.84 14.12
CA TYR A 100 -0.12 -16.63 13.38
C TYR A 100 -0.78 -15.61 14.29
N TRP A 101 -0.34 -14.36 14.16
CA TRP A 101 -0.82 -13.19 14.90
C TRP A 101 -1.21 -12.12 13.89
N ASN A 102 -2.40 -12.26 13.30
CA ASN A 102 -2.82 -11.38 12.23
C ASN A 102 -3.49 -10.13 12.79
N LEU A 103 -3.08 -8.96 12.30
CA LEU A 103 -3.83 -7.72 12.52
C LEU A 103 -4.93 -7.62 11.46
N GLU A 104 -6.17 -7.56 11.90
CA GLU A 104 -7.32 -7.39 11.03
C GLU A 104 -7.85 -5.96 11.13
N ILE A 105 -8.09 -5.32 10.00
CA ILE A 105 -8.71 -3.99 9.92
C ILE A 105 -9.94 -4.10 9.02
N TYR A 106 -11.12 -4.08 9.63
CA TYR A 106 -12.39 -4.13 8.93
C TYR A 106 -12.72 -2.78 8.29
N ASN A 107 -13.34 -2.79 7.11
CA ASN A 107 -13.73 -1.58 6.38
C ASN A 107 -12.58 -0.57 6.29
N VAL A 108 -11.48 -0.94 5.62
CA VAL A 108 -10.29 -0.08 5.56
C VAL A 108 -10.58 1.29 4.98
N GLU A 109 -9.97 2.30 5.61
CA GLU A 109 -10.05 3.70 5.24
C GLU A 109 -8.70 4.22 4.72
N LEU A 110 -8.73 5.36 4.04
CA LEU A 110 -7.52 6.03 3.54
C LEU A 110 -6.53 6.44 4.64
N SER A 111 -7.01 6.60 5.87
CA SER A 111 -6.22 6.88 7.08
C SER A 111 -5.45 5.64 7.59
N ASP A 112 -5.85 4.44 7.16
CA ASP A 112 -5.19 3.18 7.52
C ASP A 112 -3.91 2.94 6.72
N GLU A 113 -3.78 3.58 5.55
CA GLU A 113 -2.56 3.56 4.72
C GLU A 113 -1.33 3.98 5.55
N GLY A 114 -0.29 3.13 5.56
CA GLY A 114 0.89 3.39 6.36
C GLY A 114 1.81 2.20 6.52
N ILE A 115 2.82 2.38 7.38
CA ILE A 115 3.80 1.36 7.72
C ILE A 115 3.40 0.74 9.04
N TYR A 116 3.21 -0.58 9.03
CA TYR A 116 2.93 -1.39 10.21
C TYR A 116 4.17 -2.20 10.57
N GLU A 117 4.39 -2.42 11.86
CA GLU A 117 5.47 -3.24 12.37
C GLU A 117 4.88 -4.38 13.20
N CYS A 118 5.21 -5.62 12.84
CA CYS A 118 5.03 -6.75 13.75
C CYS A 118 6.33 -6.92 14.53
N LYS A 119 6.26 -6.77 15.85
CA LYS A 119 7.41 -6.91 16.74
C LYS A 119 7.16 -8.03 17.73
N ILE A 120 8.10 -8.97 17.81
CA ILE A 120 8.19 -9.92 18.92
C ILE A 120 9.15 -9.35 19.93
N SER A 121 8.76 -9.24 21.19
CA SER A 121 9.67 -8.77 22.24
C SER A 121 9.38 -9.30 23.63
N ASN A 122 10.43 -9.33 24.45
CA ASN A 122 10.37 -9.45 25.90
C ASN A 122 11.35 -8.43 26.53
N ARG A 123 11.65 -8.57 27.83
CA ARG A 123 12.57 -7.66 28.55
C ARG A 123 14.01 -7.67 28.03
N ARG A 124 14.44 -8.70 27.30
CA ARG A 124 15.85 -8.91 26.91
C ARG A 124 16.08 -8.81 25.41
N GLN A 125 15.11 -9.22 24.60
CA GLN A 125 15.28 -9.35 23.16
C GLN A 125 14.04 -8.85 22.40
N SER A 126 14.29 -8.32 21.20
CA SER A 126 13.23 -8.01 20.24
C SER A 126 13.67 -8.27 18.81
N VAL A 127 12.72 -8.74 17.99
CA VAL A 127 12.84 -8.86 16.52
C VAL A 127 11.59 -8.25 15.89
N SER A 128 11.72 -7.61 14.73
CA SER A 128 10.57 -7.02 14.05
C SER A 128 10.66 -7.09 12.52
N ILE A 129 9.50 -7.03 11.87
CA ILE A 129 9.36 -6.85 10.42
C ILE A 129 8.39 -5.71 10.14
N LYS A 130 8.56 -5.05 8.99
CA LYS A 130 7.70 -3.94 8.56
C LYS A 130 6.86 -4.36 7.35
N ILE A 131 5.62 -3.88 7.29
CA ILE A 131 4.65 -4.13 6.22
C ILE A 131 4.11 -2.77 5.77
N ASN A 132 4.10 -2.52 4.46
CA ASN A 132 3.50 -1.30 3.91
C ASN A 132 2.10 -1.60 3.42
N LEU A 133 1.09 -0.95 4.00
CA LEU A 133 -0.29 -1.02 3.55
C LEU A 133 -0.61 0.22 2.70
N TYR A 134 -1.09 -0.02 1.48
CA TYR A 134 -1.55 1.00 0.52
C TYR A 134 -3.05 0.84 0.27
N ILE A 135 -3.75 1.96 0.15
CA ILE A 135 -5.20 1.96 -0.09
C ILE A 135 -5.52 2.56 -1.46
N GLN A 136 -6.14 1.74 -2.31
CA GLN A 136 -6.66 2.11 -3.61
C GLN A 136 -8.06 2.68 -3.48
N ILE A 137 -8.36 3.67 -4.32
CA ILE A 137 -9.65 4.35 -4.35
C ILE A 137 -10.22 4.27 -5.76
N PRO A 138 -11.55 4.26 -5.92
CA PRO A 138 -12.13 4.32 -7.25
C PRO A 138 -11.79 5.68 -7.88
N MET A 139 -10.94 5.63 -8.90
CA MET A 139 -10.47 6.78 -9.67
C MET A 139 -10.69 6.51 -11.15
N ILE A 140 -11.38 7.42 -11.83
CA ILE A 140 -11.79 7.30 -13.21
C ILE A 140 -11.40 8.56 -13.97
N ILE A 141 -10.91 8.40 -15.20
CA ILE A 141 -10.71 9.49 -16.16
C ILE A 141 -11.63 9.29 -17.36
N GLN A 142 -12.34 10.34 -17.79
CA GLN A 142 -13.27 10.31 -18.92
C GLN A 142 -13.15 11.58 -19.76
N PRO A 143 -13.19 11.47 -21.10
CA PRO A 143 -13.01 10.24 -21.88
C PRO A 143 -11.59 9.66 -21.71
N SER A 144 -11.44 8.34 -21.85
CA SER A 144 -10.13 7.67 -21.78
C SER A 144 -9.33 7.73 -23.08
N ARG A 145 -10.02 8.01 -24.19
CA ARG A 145 -9.44 8.25 -25.51
C ARG A 145 -10.32 9.22 -26.28
N LEU A 146 -9.69 10.19 -26.93
CA LEU A 146 -10.38 11.22 -27.69
C LEU A 146 -9.63 11.52 -29.00
N TYR A 147 -10.38 11.67 -30.08
CA TYR A 147 -9.91 12.17 -31.38
C TYR A 147 -10.61 13.48 -31.66
N VAL A 148 -9.86 14.55 -31.92
CA VAL A 148 -10.40 15.89 -32.15
C VAL A 148 -9.69 16.60 -33.28
N GLU A 149 -10.40 17.51 -33.94
CA GLU A 149 -9.81 18.40 -34.93
C GLU A 149 -9.14 19.61 -34.27
N PRO A 150 -8.05 20.14 -34.85
CA PRO A 150 -7.43 21.36 -34.37
C PRO A 150 -8.43 22.53 -34.25
N GLY A 151 -8.35 23.29 -33.16
CA GLY A 151 -9.25 24.41 -32.85
C GLY A 151 -10.48 24.02 -32.02
N SER A 152 -10.76 22.74 -31.84
CA SER A 152 -11.85 22.25 -30.97
C SER A 152 -11.56 22.51 -29.47
N ASN A 153 -12.60 22.47 -28.64
CA ASN A 153 -12.44 22.46 -27.18
C ASN A 153 -12.41 21.02 -26.67
N VAL A 154 -11.47 20.72 -25.76
CA VAL A 154 -11.33 19.42 -25.12
C VAL A 154 -11.59 19.55 -23.63
N GLU A 155 -12.33 18.59 -23.07
CA GLU A 155 -12.63 18.48 -21.65
C GLU A 155 -12.33 17.06 -21.19
N LEU A 156 -11.46 16.93 -20.17
CA LEU A 156 -11.18 15.67 -19.50
C LEU A 156 -11.59 15.76 -18.04
N ASP A 157 -12.37 14.79 -17.59
CA ASP A 157 -12.83 14.66 -16.23
C ASP A 157 -12.06 13.57 -15.50
N CYS A 158 -11.42 13.93 -14.40
CA CYS A 158 -10.86 12.98 -13.45
C CYS A 158 -11.69 12.98 -12.17
N MET A 159 -12.29 11.84 -11.85
CA MET A 159 -13.25 11.67 -10.76
C MET A 159 -12.71 10.67 -9.74
N ILE A 160 -12.73 11.06 -8.47
CA ILE A 160 -12.44 10.21 -7.33
C ILE A 160 -13.71 10.07 -6.50
N TYR A 161 -14.10 8.83 -6.24
CA TYR A 161 -15.33 8.52 -5.51
C TYR A 161 -15.05 8.33 -4.01
N ASN A 162 -16.05 8.67 -3.21
CA ASN A 162 -16.13 8.48 -1.77
C ASN A 162 -15.10 9.26 -0.93
N ILE A 163 -14.36 10.18 -1.55
CA ILE A 163 -13.31 10.97 -0.91
C ILE A 163 -13.47 12.43 -1.29
N ASN A 164 -13.47 13.30 -0.28
CA ASN A 164 -13.40 14.75 -0.45
C ASN A 164 -11.93 15.20 -0.51
N THR A 165 -11.47 15.61 -1.69
CA THR A 165 -10.08 16.00 -1.93
C THR A 165 -9.97 17.03 -3.05
N SER A 166 -9.05 17.96 -2.90
CA SER A 166 -8.64 18.95 -3.92
C SER A 166 -7.16 18.78 -4.30
N SER A 167 -6.64 17.55 -4.20
CA SER A 167 -5.22 17.23 -4.45
C SER A 167 -5.03 16.40 -5.72
N ILE A 168 -5.88 16.59 -6.74
CA ILE A 168 -5.76 15.89 -8.01
C ILE A 168 -4.82 16.69 -8.91
N THR A 169 -3.73 16.10 -9.36
CA THR A 169 -2.74 16.77 -10.22
C THR A 169 -2.79 16.22 -11.63
N TRP A 170 -2.54 17.06 -12.63
CA TRP A 170 -2.47 16.68 -14.04
C TRP A 170 -1.04 16.71 -14.56
N HIS A 171 -0.72 15.76 -15.42
CA HIS A 171 0.58 15.60 -16.06
C HIS A 171 0.40 15.27 -17.53
N PHE A 172 1.12 15.96 -18.41
CA PHE A 172 1.09 15.74 -19.85
C PHE A 172 2.37 15.03 -20.32
N SER A 173 2.23 14.08 -21.26
CA SER A 173 3.34 13.45 -21.97
C SER A 173 3.03 13.42 -23.46
N SER A 174 3.78 14.18 -24.26
CA SER A 174 3.63 14.24 -25.72
C SER A 174 3.93 12.90 -26.40
N TYR A 175 3.29 12.63 -27.55
CA TYR A 175 3.66 11.51 -28.44
C TYR A 175 4.79 11.84 -29.42
N ASN A 176 4.94 13.11 -29.81
CA ASN A 176 6.00 13.57 -30.69
C ASN A 176 7.06 14.29 -29.85
N TYR A 177 8.18 13.61 -29.59
CA TYR A 177 9.29 14.16 -28.81
C TYR A 177 10.20 15.02 -29.69
N THR A 178 10.34 16.30 -29.35
CA THR A 178 11.62 17.03 -29.17
C THR A 178 11.31 18.50 -28.89
N TYR A 179 10.84 18.81 -27.68
CA TYR A 179 11.11 20.04 -26.91
C TYR A 179 10.08 20.06 -25.77
N ASP A 180 10.58 20.03 -24.53
CA ASP A 180 9.82 20.36 -23.32
C ASP A 180 9.52 21.88 -23.29
N TYR A 181 8.86 22.39 -24.34
CA TYR A 181 8.25 23.70 -24.25
C TYR A 181 6.99 23.54 -23.43
N TYR A 182 6.99 24.14 -22.25
CA TYR A 182 5.85 24.16 -21.35
C TYR A 182 4.66 24.88 -22.01
N HIS A 183 3.82 24.13 -22.72
CA HIS A 183 2.58 24.63 -23.30
C HIS A 183 1.51 24.61 -22.20
N TYR A 184 1.41 25.72 -21.47
CA TYR A 184 0.44 25.93 -20.38
C TYR A 184 -0.95 26.37 -20.88
N ASP A 185 -1.31 26.13 -22.14
CA ASP A 185 -2.62 26.55 -22.67
C ASP A 185 -3.72 25.55 -22.30
N TYR A 186 -3.88 25.29 -21.00
CA TYR A 186 -4.95 24.49 -20.45
C TYR A 186 -5.37 25.04 -19.08
N ASP A 187 -6.68 24.98 -18.83
CA ASP A 187 -7.30 25.37 -17.57
C ASP A 187 -7.59 24.11 -16.73
N ILE A 188 -7.38 24.19 -15.41
CA ILE A 188 -7.81 23.15 -14.46
C ILE A 188 -8.91 23.74 -13.57
N TYR A 189 -10.05 23.04 -13.52
CA TYR A 189 -11.17 23.37 -12.66
C TYR A 189 -11.47 22.22 -11.70
N GLU A 190 -11.37 22.47 -10.39
CA GLU A 190 -11.68 21.50 -9.35
C GLU A 190 -13.05 21.76 -8.73
N LYS A 191 -13.86 20.71 -8.59
CA LYS A 191 -15.19 20.78 -7.99
C LYS A 191 -15.48 19.52 -7.17
N TYR A 192 -15.88 19.71 -5.92
CA TYR A 192 -16.44 18.64 -5.11
C TYR A 192 -17.97 18.56 -5.29
N GLN A 193 -18.47 17.39 -5.64
CA GLN A 193 -19.90 17.11 -5.82
C GLN A 193 -20.44 16.44 -4.54
N HIS A 194 -20.85 17.25 -3.57
CA HIS A 194 -21.33 16.79 -2.25
C HIS A 194 -22.41 15.71 -2.34
N GLU A 195 -23.43 15.90 -3.19
CA GLU A 195 -24.55 14.97 -3.34
C GLU A 195 -24.13 13.56 -3.81
N LYS A 196 -23.03 13.46 -4.55
CA LYS A 196 -22.53 12.19 -5.12
C LYS A 196 -21.30 11.66 -4.40
N ASN A 197 -20.76 12.41 -3.44
CA ASN A 197 -19.47 12.16 -2.80
C ASN A 197 -18.33 11.94 -3.83
N ILE A 198 -18.23 12.83 -4.82
CA ILE A 198 -17.24 12.75 -5.90
C ILE A 198 -16.37 14.01 -5.89
N SER A 199 -15.06 13.83 -5.80
CA SER A 199 -14.09 14.87 -6.12
C SER A 199 -13.78 14.83 -7.61
N LYS A 200 -14.13 15.90 -8.34
CA LYS A 200 -13.93 16.01 -9.77
C LYS A 200 -12.88 17.09 -10.07
N SER A 201 -11.84 16.73 -10.80
CA SER A 201 -10.89 17.67 -11.40
C SER A 201 -11.05 17.61 -12.92
N GLN A 202 -11.32 18.76 -13.52
CA GLN A 202 -11.61 18.90 -14.94
C GLN A 202 -10.49 19.67 -15.62
N LEU A 203 -9.93 19.08 -16.66
CA LEU A 203 -8.91 19.70 -17.50
C LEU A 203 -9.55 20.17 -18.81
N ILE A 204 -9.38 21.44 -19.14
CA ILE A 204 -9.99 22.09 -20.30
C ILE A 204 -8.87 22.63 -21.18
N ILE A 205 -8.85 22.22 -22.45
CA ILE A 205 -7.96 22.78 -23.46
C ILE A 205 -8.83 23.51 -24.47
N ARG A 206 -8.67 24.83 -24.58
CA ARG A 206 -9.38 25.64 -25.55
C ARG A 206 -8.59 25.69 -26.85
N HIS A 207 -9.27 25.69 -27.99
CA HIS A 207 -8.62 25.79 -29.31
C HIS A 207 -7.45 24.81 -29.51
N VAL A 208 -7.70 23.52 -29.26
CA VAL A 208 -6.69 22.47 -29.18
C VAL A 208 -5.81 22.42 -30.43
N GLN A 209 -4.50 22.34 -30.23
CA GLN A 209 -3.49 22.24 -31.31
C GLN A 209 -2.88 20.83 -31.42
N PRO A 210 -2.26 20.47 -32.58
CA PRO A 210 -1.60 19.18 -32.78
C PRO A 210 -0.61 18.78 -31.68
N TYR A 211 0.09 19.74 -31.07
CA TYR A 211 1.06 19.50 -30.00
C TYR A 211 0.44 19.11 -28.64
N HIS A 212 -0.88 19.25 -28.46
CA HIS A 212 -1.58 18.70 -27.30
C HIS A 212 -1.86 17.19 -27.43
N SER A 213 -1.53 16.59 -28.58
CA SER A 213 -1.62 15.15 -28.78
C SER A 213 -0.65 14.42 -27.86
N GLY A 214 -1.19 13.57 -27.00
CA GLY A 214 -0.39 12.91 -25.97
C GLY A 214 -1.21 12.18 -24.94
N LEU A 215 -0.50 11.76 -23.90
CA LEU A 215 -1.04 11.09 -22.73
C LEU A 215 -1.23 12.12 -21.61
N TRP A 216 -2.49 12.40 -21.27
CA TRP A 216 -2.88 13.25 -20.17
C TRP A 216 -3.19 12.38 -18.96
N THR A 217 -2.45 12.56 -17.88
CA THR A 217 -2.52 11.70 -16.69
C THR A 217 -2.95 12.53 -15.49
N CYS A 218 -4.09 12.22 -14.91
CA CYS A 218 -4.43 12.70 -13.58
C CYS A 218 -3.87 11.76 -12.51
N THR A 219 -3.36 12.32 -11.43
CA THR A 219 -2.79 11.56 -10.31
C THR A 219 -3.35 12.04 -8.99
N TYR A 220 -3.50 11.09 -8.07
CA TYR A 220 -3.84 11.35 -6.67
C TYR A 220 -3.06 10.38 -5.81
N LYS A 221 -2.23 10.92 -4.91
CA LYS A 221 -1.23 10.14 -4.16
C LYS A 221 -0.41 9.25 -5.13
N ARG A 222 -0.43 7.93 -4.95
CA ARG A 222 0.28 6.94 -5.79
C ARG A 222 -0.54 6.45 -6.99
N GLN A 223 -1.81 6.84 -7.09
CA GLN A 223 -2.71 6.36 -8.13
C GLN A 223 -2.67 7.28 -9.35
N LYS A 224 -2.74 6.68 -10.53
CA LYS A 224 -2.67 7.38 -11.82
C LYS A 224 -3.76 6.85 -12.75
N ARG A 225 -4.39 7.75 -13.49
CA ARG A 225 -5.31 7.44 -14.59
C ARG A 225 -4.97 8.33 -15.78
N SER A 226 -4.95 7.73 -16.96
CA SER A 226 -4.51 8.44 -18.17
C SER A 226 -5.55 8.36 -19.29
N ALA A 227 -5.70 9.47 -19.98
CA ALA A 227 -6.48 9.62 -21.20
C ALA A 227 -5.54 9.91 -22.37
N ARG A 228 -5.89 9.42 -23.56
CA ARG A 228 -5.14 9.68 -24.80
C ARG A 228 -5.89 10.69 -25.65
N ILE A 229 -5.22 11.76 -26.04
CA ILE A 229 -5.76 12.75 -26.98
C ILE A 229 -4.97 12.66 -28.28
N TYR A 230 -5.70 12.58 -29.39
CA TYR A 230 -5.17 12.65 -30.76
C TYR A 230 -5.79 13.86 -31.45
N VAL A 231 -4.94 14.80 -31.87
CA VAL A 231 -5.37 16.04 -32.53
C VAL A 231 -4.91 16.00 -33.99
N GLU A 232 -5.81 15.63 -34.87
CA GLU A 232 -5.54 15.46 -36.31
C GLU A 232 -6.64 16.13 -37.12
N LYS A 233 -6.29 16.68 -38.29
CA LYS A 233 -7.29 17.19 -39.23
C LYS A 233 -8.12 16.01 -39.72
N GLY A 234 -9.45 16.09 -39.63
CA GLY A 234 -10.34 14.99 -39.97
C GLY A 234 -10.08 14.45 -41.38
N LEU A 235 -9.74 13.17 -41.47
CA LEU A 235 -9.80 12.38 -42.71
C LEU A 235 -11.22 11.84 -42.98
N ILE A 236 -12.23 12.30 -42.23
CA ILE A 236 -13.60 11.75 -42.25
C ILE A 236 -14.36 12.13 -43.54
N HIS A 237 -13.87 13.08 -44.35
CA HIS A 237 -14.51 13.46 -45.62
C HIS A 237 -13.99 12.76 -46.89
N HIS A 238 -12.97 11.90 -46.82
CA HIS A 238 -12.40 11.26 -48.02
C HIS A 238 -12.71 9.76 -48.20
N ILE A 239 -13.45 9.12 -47.29
CA ILE A 239 -13.73 7.67 -47.36
C ILE A 239 -15.12 7.35 -47.95
N PHE A 240 -15.96 8.35 -48.26
CA PHE A 240 -17.29 8.14 -48.88
C PHE A 240 -17.38 8.52 -50.38
N LEU A 241 -16.26 8.65 -51.10
CA LEU A 241 -16.27 8.94 -52.54
C LEU A 241 -15.55 7.87 -53.36
N TYR A 242 -15.94 6.61 -53.18
CA TYR A 242 -15.81 5.58 -54.21
C TYR A 242 -17.04 4.66 -54.10
N CYS A 243 -18.16 5.14 -54.64
CA CYS A 243 -19.22 4.30 -55.20
C CYS A 243 -18.94 4.08 -56.68
#